data_AF-R1D6B2-F1
#
_entry.id   AF-R1D6B2-F1
#
_cell.length_a   1.000
_cell.length_b   1.000
_cell.length_c   1.000
_cell.angle_alpha   90.00
_cell.angle_beta   90.00
_cell.angle_gamma   90.00
#
_symmetry.space_group_name_H-M   'P 1'
#
loop_
_entity.id
_entity.type
_entity.pdbx_description
1 polymer ?
#
loop_
_entity_poly.entity_id
_entity_poly.type
_entity_poly.pdbx_seq_one_letter_code
_entity_poly.pdbx_strand_id
1 'polypeptide(L)'
;MPPRKKAGASSQFDASEVMQPVQALRGRMDAAGSSRKRTLEEVGVSGVSKEVQHMGAEDVSAEIEALCMRAVASIMRGDGFSYMMPSRVASNQMYVKELDRVVLKEKMLERVFSNASRSPPG
;
A
#
# COMPACT_ATOMS: atom_id res chain seq x y z
N MET A 1 -1.91 -56.09 10.43
CA MET A 1 -1.65 -54.63 10.55
C MET A 1 -2.97 -53.88 10.34
N PRO A 2 -3.44 -53.06 11.29
CA PRO A 2 -4.61 -52.21 11.05
C PRO A 2 -4.19 -50.90 10.33
N PRO A 3 -5.06 -50.29 9.51
CA PRO A 3 -4.75 -49.07 8.78
C PRO A 3 -4.85 -47.84 9.69
N ARG A 4 -3.85 -46.96 9.62
CA ARG A 4 -3.82 -45.66 10.32
C ARG A 4 -4.76 -44.67 9.63
N LYS A 5 -5.84 -44.25 10.30
CA LYS A 5 -6.61 -43.05 9.92
C LYS A 5 -5.72 -41.81 10.13
N LYS A 6 -5.39 -41.10 9.05
CA LYS A 6 -4.83 -39.74 9.13
C LYS A 6 -5.99 -38.77 9.30
N ALA A 7 -6.19 -38.26 10.52
CA ALA A 7 -7.05 -37.11 10.75
C ALA A 7 -6.26 -35.85 10.33
N GLY A 8 -6.54 -35.33 9.14
CA GLY A 8 -6.12 -33.98 8.76
C GLY A 8 -7.05 -33.00 9.47
N ALA A 9 -6.60 -32.39 10.55
CA ALA A 9 -7.32 -31.28 11.18
C ALA A 9 -7.22 -30.06 10.26
N SER A 10 -8.27 -29.82 9.48
CA SER A 10 -8.52 -28.55 8.80
C SER A 10 -8.68 -27.46 9.85
N SER A 11 -7.92 -26.36 9.76
CA SER A 11 -7.96 -25.24 10.71
C SER A 11 -9.38 -24.68 10.81
N GLN A 12 -9.98 -24.83 11.99
CA GLN A 12 -11.40 -24.61 12.29
C GLN A 12 -11.73 -23.15 12.63
N PHE A 13 -11.03 -22.17 12.03
CA PHE A 13 -11.30 -20.76 12.30
C PHE A 13 -11.87 -20.11 11.06
N ASP A 14 -13.15 -19.70 11.14
CA ASP A 14 -13.75 -18.84 10.13
C ASP A 14 -13.08 -17.46 10.22
N ALA A 15 -12.51 -17.00 9.11
CA ALA A 15 -11.86 -15.69 9.04
C ALA A 15 -12.80 -14.56 9.47
N SER A 16 -14.11 -14.72 9.24
CA SER A 16 -15.14 -13.76 9.62
C SER A 16 -15.24 -13.63 11.14
N GLU A 17 -15.23 -14.75 11.86
CA GLU A 17 -15.32 -14.80 13.33
C GLU A 17 -14.09 -14.15 13.98
N VAL A 18 -12.90 -14.38 13.42
CA VAL A 18 -11.66 -13.75 13.89
C VAL A 18 -11.62 -12.25 13.59
N MET A 19 -12.19 -11.81 12.46
CA MET A 19 -12.16 -10.41 12.04
C MET A 19 -13.21 -9.55 12.74
N GLN A 20 -14.30 -10.14 13.23
CA GLN A 20 -15.42 -9.40 13.83
C GLN A 20 -15.00 -8.57 15.07
N PRO A 21 -14.21 -9.09 16.03
CA PRO A 21 -13.70 -8.29 17.15
C PRO A 21 -12.78 -7.15 16.72
N VAL A 22 -11.95 -7.39 15.69
CA VAL A 22 -11.01 -6.38 15.15
C VAL A 22 -11.77 -5.24 14.50
N GLN A 23 -12.80 -5.55 13.70
CA GLN A 23 -13.67 -4.56 13.07
C GLN A 23 -14.46 -3.75 14.11
N ALA A 24 -14.98 -4.40 15.15
CA ALA A 24 -15.67 -3.72 16.25
C ALA A 24 -14.72 -2.80 17.05
N LEU A 25 -13.47 -3.21 17.27
CA LEU A 25 -12.45 -2.37 17.88
C LEU A 25 -12.13 -1.16 17.00
N ARG A 26 -11.96 -1.38 15.69
CA ARG A 26 -11.70 -0.31 14.72
C ARG A 26 -12.82 0.73 14.71
N GLY A 27 -14.08 0.31 14.65
CA GLY A 27 -15.22 1.24 14.70
C GLY A 27 -15.27 2.06 16.00
N ARG A 28 -14.90 1.48 17.14
CA ARG A 28 -14.78 2.21 18.42
C ARG A 28 -13.63 3.21 18.40
N MET A 29 -12.49 2.86 17.81
CA MET A 29 -11.34 3.76 17.66
C MET A 29 -11.66 4.93 16.73
N ASP A 30 -12.35 4.67 15.62
CA ASP A 30 -12.79 5.71 14.68
C ASP A 30 -13.81 6.67 15.34
N ALA A 31 -14.72 6.15 16.17
CA ALA A 31 -15.70 6.95 16.92
C ALA A 31 -15.07 7.75 18.08
N ALA A 32 -14.05 7.20 18.76
CA ALA A 32 -13.32 7.88 19.83
C ALA A 32 -12.30 8.90 19.28
N GLY A 33 -11.83 8.72 18.04
CA GLY A 33 -10.90 9.60 17.33
C GLY A 33 -11.54 10.86 16.75
N SER A 34 -12.33 11.58 17.54
CA SER A 34 -12.84 12.90 17.15
C SER A 34 -12.20 13.99 18.02
N SER A 35 -11.06 14.50 17.58
CA SER A 35 -10.68 15.91 17.73
C SER A 35 -9.35 16.17 17.02
N ARG A 36 -9.45 16.76 15.82
CA ARG A 36 -8.35 17.22 14.94
C ARG A 36 -7.51 16.09 14.32
N LYS A 37 -7.66 15.88 13.00
CA LYS A 37 -6.71 15.09 12.20
C LYS A 37 -5.37 15.83 12.26
N ARG A 38 -4.45 15.37 13.11
CA ARG A 38 -3.11 15.93 13.17
C ARG A 38 -2.43 15.68 11.83
N THR A 39 -1.83 16.71 11.25
CA THR A 39 -1.07 16.58 10.00
C THR A 39 0.37 16.15 10.32
N LEU A 40 1.12 15.68 9.32
CA LEU A 40 2.54 15.31 9.50
C LEU A 40 3.38 16.51 9.96
N GLU A 41 3.03 17.71 9.49
CA GLU A 41 3.67 18.96 9.89
C GLU A 41 3.39 19.28 11.36
N GLU A 42 2.17 19.05 11.85
CA GLU A 42 1.81 19.25 13.26
C GLU A 42 2.57 18.32 14.22
N VAL A 43 3.06 17.17 13.75
CA VAL A 43 3.88 16.23 14.53
C VAL A 43 5.39 16.34 14.22
N GLY A 44 5.81 17.37 13.48
CA GLY A 44 7.22 17.62 13.17
C GLY A 44 7.87 16.58 12.26
N VAL A 45 7.06 15.84 11.49
CA VAL A 45 7.54 14.84 10.53
C VAL A 45 7.66 15.49 9.14
N SER A 46 8.89 15.72 8.71
CA SER A 46 9.24 16.23 7.38
C SER A 46 9.91 15.16 6.52
N GLY A 47 10.02 15.40 5.21
CA GLY A 47 10.73 14.49 4.27
C GLY A 47 9.97 13.19 4.01
N VAL A 48 8.65 13.27 3.91
CA VAL A 48 7.77 12.16 3.56
C VAL A 48 7.43 12.26 2.08
N SER A 49 7.75 11.22 1.31
CA SER A 49 7.39 11.15 -0.11
C SER A 49 5.95 10.66 -0.31
N LYS A 50 5.45 9.82 0.60
CA LYS A 50 4.08 9.31 0.54
C LYS A 50 3.58 8.82 1.89
N GLU A 51 2.35 9.17 2.21
CA GLU A 51 1.61 8.62 3.34
C GLU A 51 0.85 7.36 2.93
N VAL A 52 0.85 6.33 3.78
CA VAL A 52 0.03 5.13 3.57
C VAL A 52 -1.31 5.37 4.25
N GLN A 53 -2.28 5.85 3.47
CA GLN A 53 -3.66 6.04 3.93
C GLN A 53 -4.53 4.85 3.50
N HIS A 54 -5.57 4.58 4.29
CA HIS A 54 -6.63 3.69 3.85
C HIS A 54 -7.44 4.38 2.75
N MET A 55 -7.64 3.70 1.63
CA MET A 55 -8.42 4.20 0.49
C MET A 55 -9.62 3.28 0.26
N GLY A 56 -10.77 3.86 -0.09
CA GLY A 56 -11.94 3.10 -0.50
C GLY A 56 -11.71 2.40 -1.84
N ALA A 57 -12.53 1.41 -2.17
CA ALA A 57 -12.39 0.65 -3.42
C ALA A 57 -12.46 1.55 -4.67
N GLU A 58 -13.36 2.54 -4.67
CA GLU A 58 -13.52 3.51 -5.75
C GLU A 58 -12.29 4.41 -5.90
N ASP A 59 -11.78 4.95 -4.78
CA ASP A 59 -10.56 5.78 -4.76
C ASP A 59 -9.34 5.01 -5.27
N VAL A 60 -9.24 3.73 -4.90
CA VAL A 60 -8.16 2.84 -5.39
C VAL A 60 -8.27 2.67 -6.91
N SER A 61 -9.47 2.44 -7.44
CA SER A 61 -9.70 2.31 -8.88
C SER A 61 -9.31 3.60 -9.62
N ALA A 62 -9.78 4.75 -9.12
CA ALA A 62 -9.46 6.05 -9.70
C ALA A 62 -7.94 6.34 -9.71
N GLU A 63 -7.23 5.98 -8.64
CA GLU A 63 -5.78 6.17 -8.57
C GLU A 63 -5.01 5.25 -9.53
N ILE A 64 -5.51 4.02 -9.75
CA ILE A 64 -4.95 3.11 -10.76
C ILE A 64 -5.14 3.70 -12.17
N GLU A 65 -6.32 4.21 -12.48
CA GLU A 65 -6.60 4.85 -13.77
C GLU A 65 -5.71 6.07 -13.99
N ALA A 66 -5.61 6.95 -12.97
CA ALA A 66 -4.72 8.10 -13.01
C ALA A 66 -3.25 7.71 -13.20
N LEU A 67 -2.81 6.63 -12.57
CA LEU A 67 -1.47 6.07 -12.74
C LEU A 67 -1.22 5.63 -14.20
N CYS A 68 -2.17 4.91 -14.80
CA CYS A 68 -2.08 4.50 -16.20
C CYS A 68 -1.99 5.72 -17.15
N MET A 69 -2.83 6.73 -16.93
CA MET A 69 -2.81 7.97 -17.72
C MET A 69 -1.48 8.71 -17.59
N ARG A 70 -0.91 8.80 -16.39
CA ARG A 70 0.41 9.41 -16.17
C ARG A 70 1.52 8.65 -16.89
N ALA A 71 1.47 7.31 -16.89
CA ALA A 71 2.44 6.49 -17.60
C ALA A 71 2.35 6.70 -19.12
N VAL A 72 1.14 6.71 -19.69
CA VAL A 72 0.92 7.01 -21.12
C VAL A 72 1.43 8.40 -21.47
N ALA A 73 1.11 9.42 -20.67
CA ALA A 73 1.61 10.77 -20.89
C ALA A 73 3.14 10.85 -20.84
N SER A 74 3.79 10.10 -19.93
CA SER A 74 5.25 9.98 -19.85
C SER A 74 5.86 9.41 -21.13
N ILE A 75 5.25 8.33 -21.65
CA ILE A 75 5.69 7.69 -22.90
C ILE A 75 5.53 8.65 -24.08
N MET A 76 4.38 9.34 -24.17
CA MET A 76 4.10 10.29 -25.25
C MET A 76 5.04 11.50 -25.25
N ARG A 77 5.56 11.90 -24.09
CA ARG A 77 6.59 12.96 -23.99
C ARG A 77 8.00 12.48 -24.34
N GLY A 78 8.22 11.17 -24.49
CA GLY A 78 9.54 10.60 -24.74
C GLY A 78 10.38 10.38 -23.47
N ASP A 79 9.77 10.46 -22.27
CA ASP A 79 10.44 10.23 -20.98
C ASP A 79 10.82 8.74 -20.77
N GLY A 80 10.45 7.87 -21.72
CA GLY A 80 10.77 6.45 -21.72
C GLY A 80 9.73 5.59 -20.99
N PHE A 81 10.09 4.32 -20.81
CA PHE A 81 9.26 3.31 -20.16
C PHE A 81 9.69 3.10 -18.72
N SER A 82 9.58 4.13 -17.88
CA SER A 82 9.85 4.02 -16.45
C SER A 82 8.82 4.77 -15.59
N TYR A 83 8.72 4.36 -14.33
CA TYR A 83 7.87 4.98 -13.34
C TYR A 83 8.60 5.12 -12.00
N MET A 84 8.56 6.32 -11.43
CA MET A 84 9.12 6.61 -10.11
C MET A 84 8.11 6.26 -9.02
N MET A 85 8.52 5.44 -8.06
CA MET A 85 7.70 5.09 -6.91
C MET A 85 8.47 5.16 -5.60
N PRO A 86 7.83 5.50 -4.47
CA PRO A 86 8.47 5.44 -3.16
C PRO A 86 8.98 4.04 -2.82
N SER A 87 10.22 3.96 -2.35
CA SER A 87 10.82 2.70 -1.90
C SER A 87 10.11 2.18 -0.65
N ARG A 88 9.80 0.87 -0.62
CA ARG A 88 9.26 0.20 0.56
C ARG A 88 10.30 -0.62 1.33
N VAL A 89 11.58 -0.31 1.20
CA VAL A 89 12.61 -0.93 2.05
C VAL A 89 12.47 -0.44 3.49
N ALA A 90 12.81 -1.27 4.48
CA ALA A 90 12.61 -0.96 5.91
C ALA A 90 13.22 0.39 6.34
N SER A 91 14.38 0.76 5.81
CA SER A 91 15.03 2.04 6.11
C SER A 91 14.27 3.27 5.61
N ASN A 92 13.39 3.10 4.61
CA ASN A 92 12.55 4.16 4.04
C ASN A 92 11.14 4.20 4.64
N GLN A 93 10.81 3.32 5.58
CA GLN A 93 9.52 3.33 6.26
C GLN A 93 9.67 3.88 7.68
N MET A 94 8.65 4.57 8.18
CA MET A 94 8.55 5.05 9.55
C MET A 94 7.11 4.93 10.02
N TYR A 95 6.91 4.49 11.25
CA TYR A 95 5.61 4.53 11.90
C TYR A 95 5.53 5.77 12.80
N VAL A 96 4.52 6.60 12.57
CA VAL A 96 4.23 7.82 13.33
C VAL A 96 3.14 7.49 14.33
N LYS A 97 3.52 7.38 15.61
CA LYS A 97 2.63 6.91 16.68
C LYS A 97 1.47 7.86 16.92
N GLU A 98 1.75 9.15 16.84
CA GLU A 98 0.82 10.25 17.07
C GLU A 98 -0.33 10.26 16.04
N LEU A 99 -0.08 9.69 14.86
CA LEU A 99 -1.05 9.59 13.77
C LEU A 99 -1.58 8.16 13.55
N ASP A 100 -0.98 7.17 14.23
CA ASP A 100 -1.19 5.74 14.01
C ASP A 100 -1.05 5.33 12.53
N ARG A 101 0.01 5.80 11.87
CA ARG A 101 0.21 5.63 10.41
C ARG A 101 1.64 5.29 10.03
N VAL A 102 1.77 4.55 8.94
CA VAL A 102 3.06 4.31 8.29
C VAL A 102 3.27 5.35 7.18
N VAL A 103 4.45 5.96 7.18
CA VAL A 103 4.90 6.92 6.16
C VAL A 103 6.15 6.43 5.46
N LEU A 104 6.28 6.81 4.19
CA LEU A 104 7.46 6.55 3.38
C LEU A 104 8.30 7.82 3.31
N LYS A 105 9.59 7.73 3.65
CA LYS A 105 10.54 8.84 3.53
C LYS A 105 10.89 9.11 2.06
N GLU A 106 11.88 9.94 1.80
CA GLU A 106 12.18 10.48 0.45
C GLU A 106 12.77 9.49 -0.55
N LYS A 107 13.20 8.27 -0.15
CA LYS A 107 13.87 7.37 -1.09
C LYS A 107 12.88 6.88 -2.15
N MET A 108 13.13 7.28 -3.39
CA MET A 108 12.39 6.81 -4.57
C MET A 108 13.13 5.65 -5.25
N LEU A 109 12.37 4.85 -6.00
CA LEU A 109 12.84 3.80 -6.88
C LEU A 109 12.29 4.06 -8.27
N GLU A 110 13.17 4.00 -9.25
CA GLU A 110 12.77 3.94 -10.65
C GLU A 110 12.45 2.49 -11.01
N ARG A 111 11.25 2.26 -11.55
CA ARG A 111 10.84 0.98 -12.13
C ARG A 111 10.77 1.14 -13.63
N VAL A 112 11.71 0.53 -14.33
CA VAL A 112 11.66 0.38 -15.79
C VAL A 112 10.65 -0.72 -16.12
N PHE A 113 9.80 -0.48 -17.11
CA PHE A 113 8.92 -1.49 -17.70
C PHE A 113 9.75 -2.38 -18.65
N SER A 114 10.69 -3.15 -18.08
CA SER A 114 11.68 -3.95 -18.81
C SER A 114 11.04 -5.22 -19.41
N ASN A 115 10.26 -5.07 -20.46
CA ASN A 115 9.83 -6.17 -21.34
C ASN A 115 9.46 -5.72 -22.77
N ALA A 116 9.59 -4.45 -23.12
CA ALA A 116 9.67 -4.06 -24.53
C ALA A 116 11.08 -4.38 -25.04
N SER A 117 11.32 -5.62 -25.44
CA SER A 117 12.49 -5.95 -26.26
C SER A 117 12.40 -5.10 -27.52
N ARG A 118 13.19 -4.03 -27.59
CA ARG A 118 13.38 -3.22 -28.79
C ARG A 118 13.85 -4.16 -29.92
N SER A 119 12.97 -4.51 -30.85
CA SER A 119 13.41 -5.11 -32.11
C SER A 119 14.29 -4.08 -32.83
N PRO A 120 15.48 -4.45 -33.32
CA PRO A 120 16.29 -3.51 -34.09
C PRO A 120 15.53 -3.07 -35.36
N PRO A 121 15.71 -1.84 -35.83
CA PRO A 121 15.29 -1.49 -37.19
C PRO A 121 16.08 -2.38 -38.17
N GLY A 122 15.37 -2.92 -39.16
CA GLY A 122 15.91 -3.83 -40.18
C GLY A 122 16.87 -3.17 -41.17
#